data_AF-A0A8H3ZWG2-F1
#
_entry.id   AF-A0A8H3ZWG2-F1
#
_cell.length_a   1.000
_cell.length_b   1.000
_cell.length_c   1.000
_cell.angle_alpha   90.00
_cell.angle_beta   90.00
_cell.angle_gamma   90.00
#
_symmetry.space_group_name_H-M   'P 1'
#
loop_
_entity.id
_entity.type
_entity.pdbx_description
1 polymer ?
#
loop_
_entity_poly.entity_id
_entity_poly.type
_entity_poly.pdbx_seq_one_letter_code
_entity_poly.pdbx_strand_id
1 'polypeptide(L)'
;MILPSPRLRRLVTLLVFAFLIGNALLFLVLPYDNPLVLALRFNVSGLSNWWRGDGVEKDAWLYSPAKYPIDFRTDVGLLIKTGYGTRHRLAAQLEAFELSAADADAFVVVGDWTPRGNGTHAGVEVHDAVGGVMAMPEMRKHHDAPKFQEYIALRDAIEKGDDQRATEIGQSFGWDLDALKFIWGLEFVYDNLPRKKWYVILDDDTYLVQSSLRLLLAHWDPDAAQYIGNAVGDFRGRFAHGGSSVVISHEAAAKLLSRRDVVAAAQESSLTETWGDKLIATAFQKVGVYLDERYSHFFNGERPGISKIMGDRFCSPLVSFHGVADPAEMRRVGGAFRGFESPVFWGQLWEIYGAPSLEEFRSGPVRPGRDYVGRTDERSNVVGGVDNAEACLEVCEGLKKKCLAWTWVESSRECQTSPWMIIGEKSTGHYSGINREEFGRLQETC
;
A
#
# COMPACT_ATOMS: atom_id res chain seq x y z
N MET A 1 1.93 27.79 38.88
CA MET A 1 2.14 29.09 39.57
C MET A 1 1.69 30.18 38.62
N ILE A 2 0.71 30.97 39.05
CA ILE A 2 -0.23 31.63 38.17
C ILE A 2 0.22 33.08 37.97
N LEU A 3 0.38 33.52 36.71
CA LEU A 3 0.86 34.86 36.30
C LEU A 3 0.41 35.97 37.29
N PRO A 4 1.34 36.79 37.82
CA PRO A 4 1.13 37.59 39.03
C PRO A 4 0.25 38.82 38.85
N SER A 5 -0.03 39.27 37.62
CA SER A 5 -0.88 40.43 37.38
C SER A 5 -2.06 40.12 36.45
N PRO A 6 -3.28 40.62 36.77
CA PRO A 6 -4.46 40.47 35.90
C PRO A 6 -4.24 41.05 34.50
N ARG A 7 -3.42 42.11 34.38
CA ARG A 7 -3.04 42.73 33.11
C ARG A 7 -2.14 41.83 32.27
N LEU A 8 -1.16 41.17 32.90
CA LEU A 8 -0.27 40.23 32.21
C LEU A 8 -1.03 38.97 31.76
N ARG A 9 -1.99 38.47 32.56
CA ARG A 9 -2.89 37.38 32.11
C ARG A 9 -3.70 37.79 30.88
N ARG A 10 -4.36 38.95 30.91
CA ARG A 10 -5.13 39.44 29.74
C ARG A 10 -4.25 39.62 28.51
N LEU A 11 -3.03 40.15 28.66
CA LEU A 11 -2.10 40.31 27.55
C LEU A 11 -1.66 38.96 26.98
N VAL A 12 -1.26 38.01 27.83
CA VAL A 12 -0.90 36.65 27.38
C VAL A 12 -2.08 35.98 26.70
N THR A 13 -3.28 36.06 27.26
CA THR A 13 -4.49 35.51 26.64
C THR A 13 -4.77 36.14 25.28
N LEU A 14 -4.69 37.47 25.15
CA LEU A 14 -4.86 38.17 23.87
C LEU A 14 -3.78 37.78 22.86
N LEU A 15 -2.52 37.65 23.27
CA LEU A 15 -1.43 37.21 22.41
C LEU A 15 -1.63 35.76 21.94
N VAL A 16 -2.11 34.87 22.82
CA VAL A 16 -2.45 33.48 22.45
C VAL A 16 -3.62 33.47 21.47
N PHE A 17 -4.70 34.22 21.70
CA PHE A 17 -5.81 34.29 20.74
C PHE A 17 -5.39 34.92 19.41
N ALA A 18 -4.62 36.01 19.42
CA ALA A 18 -4.09 36.62 18.20
C ALA A 18 -3.16 35.67 17.45
N PHE A 19 -2.36 34.89 18.16
CA PHE A 19 -1.53 33.82 17.57
C PHE A 19 -2.39 32.71 16.96
N LEU A 20 -3.41 32.22 17.67
CA LEU A 20 -4.32 31.18 17.16
C LEU A 20 -5.11 31.67 15.93
N ILE A 21 -5.66 32.88 15.99
CA ILE A 21 -6.39 33.50 14.87
C ILE A 21 -5.44 33.75 13.70
N GLY A 22 -4.24 34.27 13.95
CA GLY A 22 -3.23 34.50 12.92
C GLY A 22 -2.82 33.21 12.21
N ASN A 23 -2.63 32.12 12.95
CA ASN A 23 -2.34 30.80 12.37
C ASN A 23 -3.55 30.23 11.60
N ALA A 24 -4.78 30.41 12.10
CA ALA A 24 -5.99 30.00 11.39
C ALA A 24 -6.15 30.77 10.07
N LEU A 25 -5.90 32.07 10.05
CA LEU A 25 -5.94 32.90 8.84
C LEU A 25 -4.83 32.50 7.86
N LEU A 26 -3.61 32.24 8.34
CA LEU A 26 -2.53 31.72 7.50
C LEU A 26 -2.94 30.37 6.87
N PHE A 27 -3.56 29.47 7.63
CA PHE A 27 -4.01 28.19 7.11
C PHE A 27 -5.09 28.31 6.02
N LEU A 28 -5.90 29.37 6.03
CA LEU A 28 -6.91 29.63 5.01
C LEU A 28 -6.34 30.24 3.72
N VAL A 29 -5.18 30.89 3.79
CA VAL A 29 -4.58 31.62 2.66
C VAL A 29 -3.42 30.84 2.02
N LEU A 30 -2.73 30.00 2.80
CA LEU A 30 -1.61 29.21 2.29
C LEU A 30 -2.09 28.13 1.31
N PRO A 31 -1.33 27.84 0.24
CA PRO A 31 -1.60 26.71 -0.64
C PRO A 31 -1.70 25.40 0.15
N TYR A 32 -2.52 24.48 -0.35
CA TYR A 32 -2.75 23.18 0.28
C TYR A 32 -1.48 22.32 0.43
N ASP A 33 -0.51 22.51 -0.47
CA ASP A 33 0.81 21.86 -0.49
C ASP A 33 1.89 22.66 0.23
N ASN A 34 1.53 23.74 0.94
CA ASN A 34 2.51 24.52 1.70
C ASN A 34 3.11 23.68 2.85
N PRO A 35 4.45 23.68 3.05
CA PRO A 35 5.09 22.87 4.09
C PRO A 35 4.57 23.08 5.51
N LEU A 36 4.09 24.29 5.86
CA LEU A 36 3.48 24.56 7.18
C LEU A 36 2.11 23.91 7.31
N VAL A 37 1.29 23.96 6.25
CA VAL A 37 0.00 23.29 6.18
C VAL A 37 0.20 21.77 6.30
N LEU A 38 1.14 21.22 5.54
CA LEU A 38 1.46 19.80 5.56
C LEU A 38 1.98 19.35 6.93
N ALA A 39 2.91 20.09 7.53
CA ALA A 39 3.43 19.78 8.86
C ALA A 39 2.33 19.81 9.92
N LEU A 40 1.44 20.81 9.91
CA LEU A 40 0.32 20.88 10.85
C LEU A 40 -0.61 19.67 10.67
N ARG A 41 -1.01 19.36 9.43
CA ARG A 41 -1.88 18.21 9.14
C ARG A 41 -1.25 16.90 9.55
N PHE A 42 0.04 16.70 9.29
CA PHE A 42 0.78 15.51 9.69
C PHE A 42 0.74 15.29 11.20
N ASN A 43 1.05 16.34 11.99
CA ASN A 43 1.03 16.25 13.45
C ASN A 43 -0.38 16.06 14.01
N VAL A 44 -1.39 16.75 13.46
CA VAL A 44 -2.80 16.59 13.89
C VAL A 44 -3.33 15.20 13.54
N SER A 45 -3.02 14.69 12.35
CA SER A 45 -3.40 13.34 11.92
C SER A 45 -2.74 12.27 12.81
N GLY A 46 -1.43 12.38 13.04
CA GLY A 46 -0.70 11.47 13.93
C GLY A 46 -1.27 11.45 15.34
N LEU A 47 -1.57 12.62 15.91
CA LEU A 47 -2.18 12.73 17.23
C LEU A 47 -3.62 12.15 17.26
N SER A 48 -4.42 12.42 16.23
CA SER A 48 -5.77 11.86 16.12
C SER A 48 -5.73 10.33 15.99
N ASN A 49 -4.78 9.78 15.24
CA ASN A 49 -4.61 8.34 15.08
C ASN A 49 -4.15 7.68 16.38
N TRP A 50 -3.24 8.32 17.11
CA TRP A 50 -2.81 7.85 18.42
C TRP A 50 -3.97 7.77 19.43
N TRP A 51 -4.91 8.72 19.40
CA TRP A 51 -6.10 8.68 20.27
C TRP A 51 -7.15 7.63 19.91
N ARG A 52 -7.10 7.03 18.73
CA ARG A 52 -8.10 6.02 18.29
C ARG A 52 -7.95 4.65 18.95
N GLY A 53 -6.87 4.42 19.71
CA GLY A 53 -6.60 3.13 20.35
C GLY A 53 -6.12 2.04 19.37
N ASP A 54 -5.86 0.86 19.91
CA ASP A 54 -5.33 -0.31 19.18
C ASP A 54 -6.43 -1.37 18.97
N GLY A 55 -6.32 -2.17 17.90
CA GLY A 55 -7.14 -3.38 17.72
C GLY A 55 -8.61 -3.15 17.33
N VAL A 56 -9.52 -4.00 17.84
CA VAL A 56 -10.94 -4.09 17.44
C VAL A 56 -11.71 -2.77 17.59
N GLU A 57 -11.41 -1.97 18.62
CA GLU A 57 -12.12 -0.71 18.86
C GLU A 57 -11.90 0.30 17.72
N LYS A 58 -10.71 0.30 17.12
CA LYS A 58 -10.34 1.19 16.01
C LYS A 58 -11.18 0.91 14.76
N ASP A 59 -11.52 -0.35 14.54
CA ASP A 59 -12.22 -0.83 13.35
C ASP A 59 -13.70 -1.19 13.62
N ALA A 60 -14.20 -0.85 14.82
CA ALA A 60 -15.57 -1.15 15.24
C ALA A 60 -16.66 -0.58 14.32
N TRP A 61 -16.32 0.46 13.54
CA TRP A 61 -17.21 1.05 12.53
C TRP A 61 -17.59 0.06 11.41
N LEU A 62 -16.80 -0.98 11.16
CA LEU A 62 -17.08 -2.03 10.18
C LEU A 62 -18.26 -2.94 10.56
N TYR A 63 -18.63 -2.99 11.85
CA TYR A 63 -19.79 -3.76 12.32
C TYR A 63 -21.10 -2.97 12.22
N SER A 64 -21.04 -1.69 11.85
CA SER A 64 -22.24 -0.92 11.55
C SER A 64 -22.80 -1.28 10.16
N PRO A 65 -24.10 -1.09 9.89
CA PRO A 65 -24.63 -1.34 8.56
C PRO A 65 -23.93 -0.50 7.49
N ALA A 66 -23.49 -1.16 6.42
CA ALA A 66 -22.91 -0.50 5.25
C ALA A 66 -23.89 0.54 4.68
N LYS A 67 -23.39 1.76 4.45
CA LYS A 67 -24.19 2.90 3.97
C LYS A 67 -24.18 3.05 2.45
N TYR A 68 -23.15 2.52 1.82
CA TYR A 68 -22.89 2.68 0.38
C TYR A 68 -22.79 1.28 -0.22
N PRO A 69 -23.87 0.65 -0.68
CA PRO A 69 -23.77 -0.64 -1.35
C PRO A 69 -22.77 -0.58 -2.52
N ILE A 70 -21.90 -1.60 -2.59
CA ILE A 70 -20.86 -1.75 -3.61
C ILE A 70 -21.02 -3.08 -4.33
N ASP A 71 -21.18 -3.01 -5.65
CA ASP A 71 -20.91 -4.12 -6.56
C ASP A 71 -19.50 -3.92 -7.12
N PHE A 72 -18.59 -4.85 -6.83
CA PHE A 72 -17.16 -4.64 -7.08
C PHE A 72 -16.84 -4.49 -8.58
N ARG A 73 -17.50 -5.22 -9.48
CA ARG A 73 -17.20 -5.16 -10.93
C ARG A 73 -17.73 -3.87 -11.56
N THR A 74 -18.88 -3.40 -11.10
CA THR A 74 -19.54 -2.22 -11.70
C THR A 74 -19.10 -0.91 -11.05
N ASP A 75 -18.89 -0.88 -9.73
CA ASP A 75 -18.60 0.35 -8.97
C ASP A 75 -17.10 0.65 -8.82
N VAL A 76 -16.22 -0.33 -9.04
CA VAL A 76 -14.76 -0.19 -8.88
C VAL A 76 -14.07 -0.29 -10.24
N GLY A 77 -13.17 0.64 -10.53
CA GLY A 77 -12.29 0.62 -11.70
C GLY A 77 -10.86 0.29 -11.29
N LEU A 78 -10.28 -0.77 -11.86
CA LEU A 78 -8.90 -1.14 -11.59
C LEU A 78 -7.96 -0.55 -12.65
N LEU A 79 -6.93 0.17 -12.21
CA LEU A 79 -5.81 0.59 -13.05
C LEU A 79 -4.62 -0.34 -12.76
N ILE A 80 -4.35 -1.26 -13.67
CA ILE A 80 -3.22 -2.20 -13.56
C ILE A 80 -2.04 -1.60 -14.32
N LYS A 81 -0.93 -1.35 -13.61
CA LYS A 81 0.32 -0.89 -14.20
C LYS A 81 1.26 -2.07 -14.42
N THR A 82 1.84 -2.14 -15.60
CA THR A 82 2.88 -3.11 -15.96
C THR A 82 3.98 -2.42 -16.78
N GLY A 83 5.06 -3.13 -17.11
CA GLY A 83 6.13 -2.64 -17.97
C GLY A 83 6.66 -3.75 -18.86
N TYR A 84 7.37 -3.41 -19.93
CA TYR A 84 7.88 -4.41 -20.86
C TYR A 84 8.77 -5.42 -20.15
N GLY A 85 9.62 -4.98 -19.21
CA GLY A 85 10.48 -5.85 -18.40
C GLY A 85 9.71 -6.82 -17.48
N THR A 86 8.49 -6.47 -17.08
CA THR A 86 7.65 -7.23 -16.12
C THR A 86 6.41 -7.85 -16.76
N ARG A 87 6.18 -7.65 -18.07
CA ARG A 87 4.99 -8.08 -18.83
C ARG A 87 4.58 -9.53 -18.64
N HIS A 88 5.52 -10.42 -18.31
CA HIS A 88 5.27 -11.84 -18.04
C HIS A 88 4.40 -12.10 -16.81
N ARG A 89 4.28 -11.12 -15.89
CA ARG A 89 3.47 -11.19 -14.66
C ARG A 89 1.98 -11.02 -14.91
N LEU A 90 1.62 -10.18 -15.89
CA LEU A 90 0.24 -9.73 -16.15
C LEU A 90 -0.75 -10.89 -16.26
N ALA A 91 -0.42 -11.94 -17.02
CA ALA A 91 -1.32 -13.07 -17.22
C ALA A 91 -1.70 -13.77 -15.91
N ALA A 92 -0.75 -13.94 -14.98
CA ALA A 92 -1.02 -14.58 -13.71
C ALA A 92 -1.85 -13.69 -12.78
N GLN A 93 -1.66 -12.37 -12.83
CA GLN A 93 -2.46 -11.42 -12.06
C GLN A 93 -3.91 -11.38 -12.55
N LEU A 94 -4.14 -11.32 -13.87
CA LEU A 94 -5.48 -11.36 -14.46
C LEU A 94 -6.21 -12.66 -14.10
N GLU A 95 -5.51 -13.80 -14.16
CA GLU A 95 -6.05 -15.10 -13.72
C GLU A 95 -6.39 -15.11 -12.21
N ALA A 96 -5.54 -14.50 -11.39
CA ALA A 96 -5.76 -14.40 -9.94
C ALA A 96 -6.97 -13.53 -9.58
N PHE A 97 -7.31 -12.55 -10.42
CA PHE A 97 -8.50 -11.67 -10.27
C PHE A 97 -9.72 -12.14 -11.05
N GLU A 98 -9.62 -13.23 -11.81
CA GLU A 98 -10.70 -13.70 -12.70
C GLU A 98 -11.17 -12.59 -13.65
N LEU A 99 -10.18 -11.92 -14.28
CA LEU A 99 -10.37 -10.86 -15.27
C LEU A 99 -9.98 -11.35 -16.66
N SER A 100 -10.75 -10.90 -17.65
CA SER A 100 -10.55 -11.20 -19.06
C SER A 100 -10.90 -10.00 -19.94
N ALA A 101 -10.72 -10.12 -21.26
CA ALA A 101 -11.18 -9.09 -22.20
C ALA A 101 -12.69 -8.82 -22.14
N ALA A 102 -13.50 -9.73 -21.58
CA ALA A 102 -14.94 -9.52 -21.39
C ALA A 102 -15.25 -8.52 -20.26
N ASP A 103 -14.29 -8.26 -19.37
CA ASP A 103 -14.42 -7.37 -18.21
C ASP A 103 -13.81 -5.98 -18.47
N ALA A 104 -13.75 -5.55 -19.73
CA ALA A 104 -13.09 -4.31 -20.15
C ALA A 104 -13.74 -3.03 -19.56
N ASP A 105 -14.93 -3.13 -18.95
CA ASP A 105 -15.57 -2.05 -18.22
C ASP A 105 -15.14 -1.97 -16.74
N ALA A 106 -14.40 -2.96 -16.23
CA ALA A 106 -13.97 -3.03 -14.83
C ALA A 106 -12.49 -2.66 -14.63
N PHE A 107 -11.66 -2.72 -15.68
CA PHE A 107 -10.22 -2.44 -15.54
C PHE A 107 -9.57 -1.88 -16.81
N VAL A 108 -8.44 -1.23 -16.63
CA VAL A 108 -7.52 -0.76 -17.67
C VAL A 108 -6.13 -1.26 -17.34
N VAL A 109 -5.38 -1.71 -18.36
CA VAL A 109 -3.95 -2.02 -18.23
C VAL A 109 -3.12 -0.95 -18.93
N VAL A 110 -2.17 -0.36 -18.22
CA VAL A 110 -1.22 0.60 -18.79
C VAL A 110 0.22 0.07 -18.70
N GLY A 111 0.99 0.32 -19.77
CA GLY A 111 2.37 -0.10 -19.93
C GLY A 111 3.30 1.04 -20.35
N ASP A 112 4.57 0.71 -20.57
CA ASP A 112 5.60 1.55 -21.22
C ASP A 112 5.92 1.08 -22.64
N TRP A 113 4.99 0.37 -23.27
CA TRP A 113 5.12 -0.09 -24.65
C TRP A 113 3.76 -0.26 -25.31
N THR A 114 3.77 -0.31 -26.64
CA THR A 114 2.64 -0.75 -27.45
C THR A 114 2.83 -2.21 -27.85
N PRO A 115 1.94 -3.15 -27.47
CA PRO A 115 2.06 -4.55 -27.88
C PRO A 115 2.02 -4.73 -29.40
N ARG A 116 2.77 -5.71 -29.92
CA ARG A 116 2.73 -6.06 -31.36
C ARG A 116 1.35 -6.61 -31.73
N GLY A 117 0.92 -6.40 -32.98
CA GLY A 117 -0.35 -6.90 -33.49
C GLY A 117 -1.52 -5.95 -33.18
N ASN A 118 -2.58 -6.47 -32.57
CA ASN A 118 -3.81 -5.73 -32.25
C ASN A 118 -3.73 -4.93 -30.93
N GLY A 119 -2.52 -4.62 -30.42
CA GLY A 119 -2.34 -3.89 -29.16
C GLY A 119 -2.64 -4.71 -27.90
N THR A 120 -2.68 -6.05 -27.99
CA THR A 120 -2.98 -6.92 -26.84
C THR A 120 -1.76 -7.64 -26.29
N HIS A 121 -1.77 -7.89 -24.98
CA HIS A 121 -0.85 -8.77 -24.27
C HIS A 121 -1.62 -9.53 -23.19
N ALA A 122 -1.29 -10.81 -22.97
CA ALA A 122 -2.06 -11.68 -22.07
C ALA A 122 -3.58 -11.75 -22.36
N GLY A 123 -3.98 -11.50 -23.61
CA GLY A 123 -5.39 -11.52 -24.04
C GLY A 123 -6.18 -10.26 -23.73
N VAL A 124 -5.56 -9.18 -23.24
CA VAL A 124 -6.20 -7.89 -22.94
C VAL A 124 -5.46 -6.75 -23.63
N GLU A 125 -6.11 -5.61 -23.84
CA GLU A 125 -5.48 -4.41 -24.38
C GLU A 125 -4.52 -3.81 -23.36
N VAL A 126 -3.34 -3.36 -23.82
CA VAL A 126 -2.36 -2.64 -22.98
C VAL A 126 -2.10 -1.29 -23.62
N HIS A 127 -2.37 -0.23 -22.86
CA HIS A 127 -2.23 1.14 -23.34
C HIS A 127 -0.85 1.70 -22.99
N ASP A 128 -0.15 2.25 -23.99
CA ASP A 128 1.17 2.85 -23.82
C ASP A 128 1.07 4.22 -23.14
N ALA A 129 1.21 4.23 -21.81
CA ALA A 129 1.10 5.44 -21.03
C ALA A 129 2.27 6.40 -21.28
N VAL A 130 3.49 5.88 -21.47
CA VAL A 130 4.67 6.72 -21.72
C VAL A 130 4.57 7.40 -23.09
N GLY A 131 4.15 6.66 -24.12
CA GLY A 131 3.83 7.22 -25.42
C GLY A 131 2.71 8.26 -25.35
N GLY A 132 1.67 7.99 -24.55
CA GLY A 132 0.59 8.93 -24.26
C GLY A 132 1.08 10.24 -23.63
N VAL A 133 1.97 10.16 -22.64
CA VAL A 133 2.58 11.33 -22.02
C VAL A 133 3.46 12.10 -23.01
N MET A 134 4.29 11.41 -23.81
CA MET A 134 5.10 12.05 -24.85
C MET A 134 4.28 12.81 -25.89
N ALA A 135 3.05 12.36 -26.17
CA ALA A 135 2.14 12.98 -27.12
C ALA A 135 1.47 14.25 -26.59
N MET A 136 1.50 14.49 -25.28
CA MET A 136 0.91 15.70 -24.67
C MET A 136 1.58 16.97 -25.21
N PRO A 137 0.80 18.02 -25.56
CA PRO A 137 1.36 19.28 -26.06
C PRO A 137 2.43 19.90 -25.14
N GLU A 138 2.22 19.83 -23.82
CA GLU A 138 3.09 20.36 -22.79
C GLU A 138 4.44 19.62 -22.73
N MET A 139 4.48 18.36 -23.16
CA MET A 139 5.65 17.49 -23.11
C MET A 139 6.56 17.60 -24.33
N ARG A 140 6.10 18.25 -25.42
CA ARG A 140 6.88 18.39 -26.67
C ARG A 140 8.24 19.06 -26.48
N LYS A 141 8.32 20.02 -25.56
CA LYS A 141 9.58 20.75 -25.25
C LYS A 141 10.59 19.92 -24.45
N HIS A 142 10.19 18.71 -24.00
CA HIS A 142 10.98 17.84 -23.14
C HIS A 142 11.36 16.52 -23.81
N HIS A 143 11.18 16.39 -25.13
CA HIS A 143 11.47 15.14 -25.84
C HIS A 143 12.94 14.68 -25.72
N ASP A 144 13.85 15.58 -25.37
CA ASP A 144 15.26 15.31 -25.06
C ASP A 144 15.51 14.80 -23.62
N ALA A 145 14.48 14.74 -22.77
CA ALA A 145 14.61 14.25 -21.40
C ALA A 145 15.11 12.80 -21.36
N PRO A 146 16.03 12.44 -20.44
CA PRO A 146 16.61 11.10 -20.37
C PRO A 146 15.59 9.96 -20.36
N LYS A 147 14.51 10.08 -19.58
CA LYS A 147 13.44 9.07 -19.53
C LYS A 147 12.77 8.82 -20.88
N PHE A 148 12.55 9.87 -21.68
CA PHE A 148 11.99 9.70 -23.02
C PHE A 148 12.99 9.10 -23.98
N GLN A 149 14.29 9.39 -23.85
CA GLN A 149 15.32 8.74 -24.64
C GLN A 149 15.40 7.23 -24.34
N GLU A 150 15.29 6.83 -23.08
CA GLU A 150 15.22 5.41 -22.69
C GLU A 150 13.96 4.73 -23.23
N TYR A 151 12.80 5.39 -23.16
CA TYR A 151 11.57 4.86 -23.76
C TYR A 151 11.66 4.74 -25.29
N ILE A 152 12.26 5.71 -25.99
CA ILE A 152 12.51 5.63 -27.43
C ILE A 152 13.42 4.44 -27.74
N ALA A 153 14.49 4.23 -26.96
CA ALA A 153 15.38 3.10 -27.13
C ALA A 153 14.66 1.75 -26.89
N LEU A 154 13.78 1.67 -25.89
CA LEU A 154 12.91 0.52 -25.64
C LEU A 154 11.99 0.26 -26.84
N ARG A 155 11.26 1.28 -27.30
CA ARG A 155 10.35 1.19 -28.44
C ARG A 155 11.08 0.73 -29.70
N ASP A 156 12.24 1.32 -30.01
CA ASP A 156 13.05 0.96 -31.17
C ASP A 156 13.53 -0.50 -31.12
N ALA A 157 13.89 -1.01 -29.94
CA ALA A 157 14.25 -2.42 -29.76
C ALA A 157 13.03 -3.35 -29.99
N ILE A 158 11.86 -2.97 -29.49
CA ILE A 158 10.60 -3.70 -29.70
C ILE A 158 10.22 -3.72 -31.18
N GLU A 159 10.32 -2.59 -31.88
CA GLU A 159 9.99 -2.47 -33.31
C GLU A 159 10.94 -3.32 -34.18
N LYS A 160 12.21 -3.40 -33.82
CA LYS A 160 13.23 -4.21 -34.54
C LYS A 160 13.13 -5.72 -34.30
N GLY A 161 12.26 -6.17 -33.39
CA GLY A 161 12.21 -7.60 -33.05
C GLY A 161 13.24 -8.04 -31.99
N ASP A 162 13.99 -7.11 -31.40
CA ASP A 162 15.07 -7.43 -30.46
C ASP A 162 14.54 -7.56 -29.03
N ASP A 163 13.84 -8.67 -28.78
CA ASP A 163 13.17 -8.93 -27.51
C ASP A 163 14.14 -9.06 -26.33
N GLN A 164 15.39 -9.49 -26.59
CA GLN A 164 16.43 -9.55 -25.58
C GLN A 164 16.81 -8.13 -25.15
N ARG A 165 17.19 -7.27 -26.10
CA ARG A 165 17.56 -5.88 -25.79
C ARG A 165 16.43 -5.10 -25.14
N ALA A 166 15.21 -5.26 -25.64
CA ALA A 166 14.03 -4.61 -25.06
C ALA A 166 13.76 -5.08 -23.62
N THR A 167 13.96 -6.38 -23.33
CA THR A 167 13.83 -6.91 -21.97
C THR A 167 14.92 -6.37 -21.04
N GLU A 168 16.17 -6.28 -21.51
CA GLU A 168 17.27 -5.69 -20.74
C GLU A 168 16.98 -4.22 -20.37
N ILE A 169 16.57 -3.39 -21.35
CA ILE A 169 16.19 -1.98 -21.11
C ILE A 169 15.01 -1.89 -20.14
N GLY A 170 13.96 -2.69 -20.37
CA GLY A 170 12.77 -2.69 -19.53
C GLY A 170 13.05 -3.12 -18.09
N GLN A 171 14.01 -4.03 -17.86
CA GLN A 171 14.40 -4.44 -16.51
C GLN A 171 15.31 -3.43 -15.81
N SER A 172 16.16 -2.70 -16.56
CA SER A 172 17.06 -1.71 -15.99
C SER A 172 16.40 -0.36 -15.72
N PHE A 173 15.53 0.11 -16.62
CA PHE A 173 14.95 1.46 -16.58
C PHE A 173 13.42 1.47 -16.41
N GLY A 174 12.76 0.31 -16.41
CA GLY A 174 11.29 0.24 -16.32
C GLY A 174 10.73 0.88 -15.05
N TRP A 175 11.46 0.82 -13.93
CA TRP A 175 11.09 1.52 -12.70
C TRP A 175 11.07 3.05 -12.86
N ASP A 176 12.07 3.62 -13.54
CA ASP A 176 12.11 5.06 -13.78
C ASP A 176 10.99 5.51 -14.73
N LEU A 177 10.63 4.67 -15.72
CA LEU A 177 9.50 4.91 -16.62
C LEU A 177 8.15 4.78 -15.91
N ASP A 178 8.05 4.00 -14.84
CA ASP A 178 6.80 3.77 -14.12
C ASP A 178 6.19 5.06 -13.55
N ALA A 179 7.02 6.04 -13.18
CA ALA A 179 6.55 7.33 -12.69
C ALA A 179 5.64 8.09 -13.69
N LEU A 180 5.87 7.91 -15.01
CA LEU A 180 5.07 8.52 -16.07
C LEU A 180 3.67 7.89 -16.19
N LYS A 181 3.48 6.68 -15.65
CA LYS A 181 2.24 5.91 -15.80
C LYS A 181 1.16 6.29 -14.78
N PHE A 182 1.52 6.88 -13.63
CA PHE A 182 0.57 7.13 -12.55
C PHE A 182 -0.50 8.18 -12.89
N ILE A 183 -0.08 9.41 -13.23
CA ILE A 183 -1.02 10.50 -13.53
C ILE A 183 -1.77 10.20 -14.83
N TRP A 184 -1.05 9.74 -15.85
CA TRP A 184 -1.66 9.41 -17.15
C TRP A 184 -2.62 8.25 -17.02
N GLY A 185 -2.24 7.19 -16.30
CA GLY A 185 -3.09 6.03 -16.08
C GLY A 185 -4.35 6.37 -15.28
N LEU A 186 -4.26 7.24 -14.26
CA LEU A 186 -5.43 7.71 -13.52
C LEU A 186 -6.40 8.48 -14.44
N GLU A 187 -5.88 9.39 -15.26
CA GLU A 187 -6.68 10.12 -16.25
C GLU A 187 -7.34 9.15 -17.24
N PHE A 188 -6.56 8.21 -17.78
CA PHE A 188 -7.04 7.25 -18.76
C PHE A 188 -8.14 6.33 -18.20
N VAL A 189 -7.95 5.74 -17.02
CA VAL A 189 -8.98 4.88 -16.40
C VAL A 189 -10.24 5.67 -16.05
N TYR A 190 -10.10 6.94 -15.66
CA TYR A 190 -11.22 7.82 -15.33
C TYR A 190 -12.05 8.17 -16.58
N ASP A 191 -11.40 8.42 -17.71
CA ASP A 191 -12.05 8.83 -18.95
C ASP A 191 -12.60 7.66 -19.78
N ASN A 192 -12.02 6.46 -19.66
CA ASN A 192 -12.34 5.33 -20.54
C ASN A 192 -13.20 4.23 -19.89
N LEU A 193 -13.29 4.15 -18.56
CA LEU A 193 -14.26 3.28 -17.91
C LEU A 193 -15.60 3.99 -17.72
N PRO A 194 -16.73 3.25 -17.64
CA PRO A 194 -17.97 3.82 -17.11
C PRO A 194 -17.71 4.47 -15.75
N ARG A 195 -18.44 5.54 -15.42
CA ARG A 195 -18.27 6.26 -14.15
C ARG A 195 -18.25 5.28 -12.96
N LYS A 196 -17.09 5.16 -12.32
CA LYS A 196 -16.88 4.34 -11.13
C LYS A 196 -17.06 5.18 -9.87
N LYS A 197 -17.42 4.53 -8.76
CA LYS A 197 -17.40 5.11 -7.41
C LYS A 197 -15.97 5.18 -6.86
N TRP A 198 -15.15 4.19 -7.22
CA TRP A 198 -13.79 4.03 -6.73
C TRP A 198 -12.84 3.62 -7.86
N TYR A 199 -11.62 4.14 -7.81
CA TYR A 199 -10.51 3.77 -8.69
C TYR A 199 -9.38 3.18 -7.84
N VAL A 200 -8.82 2.05 -8.25
CA VAL A 200 -7.76 1.35 -7.52
C VAL A 200 -6.54 1.17 -8.42
N ILE A 201 -5.40 1.75 -8.03
CA ILE A 201 -4.14 1.57 -8.75
C ILE A 201 -3.43 0.34 -8.18
N LEU A 202 -2.97 -0.54 -9.07
CA LEU A 202 -2.30 -1.80 -8.77
C LEU A 202 -1.03 -1.93 -9.62
N ASP A 203 0.06 -2.41 -9.01
CA ASP A 203 1.23 -2.88 -9.76
C ASP A 203 1.03 -4.33 -10.20
N ASP A 204 1.77 -4.78 -11.22
CA ASP A 204 1.63 -6.14 -11.78
C ASP A 204 2.10 -7.29 -10.87
N ASP A 205 2.63 -6.97 -9.68
CA ASP A 205 2.97 -7.90 -8.60
C ASP A 205 2.18 -7.64 -7.31
N THR A 206 1.08 -6.87 -7.41
CA THR A 206 0.13 -6.62 -6.33
C THR A 206 -1.04 -7.61 -6.40
N TYR A 207 -1.35 -8.28 -5.30
CA TYR A 207 -2.60 -9.04 -5.16
C TYR A 207 -3.58 -8.28 -4.26
N LEU A 208 -4.82 -8.14 -4.71
CA LEU A 208 -5.89 -7.46 -4.00
C LEU A 208 -6.90 -8.49 -3.44
N VAL A 209 -7.10 -8.47 -2.12
CA VAL A 209 -8.15 -9.23 -1.44
C VAL A 209 -9.47 -8.48 -1.61
N GLN A 210 -10.16 -8.77 -2.71
CA GLN A 210 -11.34 -8.01 -3.15
C GLN A 210 -12.47 -8.01 -2.10
N SER A 211 -12.67 -9.11 -1.37
CA SER A 211 -13.71 -9.21 -0.35
C SER A 211 -13.49 -8.25 0.82
N SER A 212 -12.23 -8.11 1.27
CA SER A 212 -11.83 -7.14 2.28
C SER A 212 -12.02 -5.72 1.79
N LEU A 213 -11.55 -5.40 0.57
CA LEU A 213 -11.72 -4.05 0.03
C LEU A 213 -13.20 -3.70 -0.13
N ARG A 214 -14.03 -4.62 -0.64
CA ARG A 214 -15.47 -4.44 -0.81
C ARG A 214 -16.15 -4.04 0.51
N LEU A 215 -15.78 -4.67 1.63
CA LEU A 215 -16.30 -4.30 2.94
C LEU A 215 -15.97 -2.84 3.29
N LEU A 216 -14.72 -2.43 3.09
CA LEU A 216 -14.28 -1.06 3.41
C LEU A 216 -14.99 -0.03 2.54
N LEU A 217 -15.03 -0.25 1.22
CA LEU A 217 -15.67 0.64 0.27
C LEU A 217 -17.16 0.81 0.55
N ALA A 218 -17.82 -0.19 1.14
CA ALA A 218 -19.24 -0.13 1.44
C ALA A 218 -19.62 0.82 2.60
N HIS A 219 -18.61 1.31 3.32
CA HIS A 219 -18.76 2.21 4.46
C HIS A 219 -18.20 3.61 4.21
N TRP A 220 -17.39 3.77 3.16
CA TRP A 220 -16.81 5.04 2.78
C TRP A 220 -17.67 5.75 1.73
N ASP A 221 -17.79 7.06 1.88
CA ASP A 221 -18.59 7.89 0.98
C ASP A 221 -17.84 8.18 -0.34
N PRO A 222 -18.25 7.60 -1.48
CA PRO A 222 -17.54 7.81 -2.75
C PRO A 222 -17.63 9.26 -3.27
N ASP A 223 -18.57 10.06 -2.76
CA ASP A 223 -18.73 11.47 -3.10
C ASP A 223 -17.90 12.39 -2.17
N ALA A 224 -17.20 11.83 -1.19
CA ALA A 224 -16.17 12.53 -0.43
C ALA A 224 -14.80 12.30 -1.07
N ALA A 225 -14.01 13.37 -1.24
CA ALA A 225 -12.67 13.30 -1.83
C ALA A 225 -11.69 12.52 -0.92
N GLN A 226 -11.54 11.22 -1.18
CA GLN A 226 -10.73 10.28 -0.42
C GLN A 226 -9.57 9.73 -1.25
N TYR A 227 -8.40 9.68 -0.61
CA TYR A 227 -7.16 9.08 -1.09
C TYR A 227 -6.60 8.18 0.03
N ILE A 228 -6.55 6.88 -0.21
CA ILE A 228 -6.36 5.85 0.83
C ILE A 228 -5.35 4.81 0.36
N GLY A 229 -4.51 4.31 1.27
CA GLY A 229 -3.58 3.20 1.04
C GLY A 229 -2.55 3.07 2.15
N ASN A 230 -1.51 2.27 1.93
CA ASN A 230 -0.43 2.07 2.89
C ASN A 230 0.49 3.31 2.98
N ALA A 231 0.53 3.98 4.13
CA ALA A 231 1.12 5.30 4.27
C ALA A 231 2.64 5.28 4.49
N VAL A 232 3.39 5.83 3.54
CA VAL A 232 4.85 5.99 3.56
C VAL A 232 5.26 7.45 3.32
N GLY A 233 6.55 7.75 3.41
CA GLY A 233 7.10 9.09 3.23
C GLY A 233 7.13 9.94 4.51
N ASP A 234 7.48 11.22 4.36
CA ASP A 234 7.57 12.18 5.46
C ASP A 234 6.44 13.23 5.42
N PHE A 235 6.47 14.20 6.33
CA PHE A 235 5.42 15.22 6.40
C PHE A 235 5.28 16.07 5.11
N ARG A 236 6.31 16.17 4.26
CA ARG A 236 6.28 16.95 3.01
C ARG A 236 5.66 16.18 1.87
N GLY A 237 5.55 14.86 2.00
CA GLY A 237 5.00 13.97 1.00
C GLY A 237 4.64 12.65 1.66
N ARG A 238 3.52 12.61 2.37
CA ARG A 238 2.88 11.35 2.77
C ARG A 238 2.10 10.82 1.57
N PHE A 239 2.37 9.58 1.18
CA PHE A 239 1.78 8.95 0.01
C PHE A 239 1.40 7.49 0.28
N ALA A 240 0.41 7.01 -0.46
CA ALA A 240 0.07 5.59 -0.46
C ALA A 240 1.11 4.85 -1.29
N HIS A 241 1.78 3.87 -0.70
CA HIS A 241 2.75 3.01 -1.37
C HIS A 241 2.09 2.29 -2.56
N GLY A 242 2.60 2.53 -3.78
CA GLY A 242 1.96 2.08 -5.03
C GLY A 242 1.70 0.58 -5.07
N GLY A 243 2.71 -0.20 -4.68
CA GLY A 243 2.63 -1.65 -4.64
C GLY A 243 1.69 -2.22 -3.57
N SER A 244 1.27 -1.43 -2.59
CA SER A 244 0.29 -1.85 -1.58
C SER A 244 -1.16 -1.60 -2.00
N SER A 245 -1.40 -1.25 -3.27
CA SER A 245 -2.65 -0.69 -3.78
C SER A 245 -2.94 0.73 -3.29
N VAL A 246 -3.50 1.54 -4.19
CA VAL A 246 -3.91 2.92 -3.92
C VAL A 246 -5.37 3.07 -4.28
N VAL A 247 -6.21 3.50 -3.32
CA VAL A 247 -7.66 3.65 -3.50
C VAL A 247 -8.02 5.13 -3.57
N ILE A 248 -8.76 5.50 -4.61
CA ILE A 248 -9.13 6.88 -4.93
C ILE A 248 -10.64 6.93 -5.15
N SER A 249 -11.35 7.76 -4.39
CA SER A 249 -12.78 8.01 -4.63
C SER A 249 -13.02 8.72 -5.96
N HIS A 250 -14.22 8.56 -6.52
CA HIS A 250 -14.67 9.34 -7.67
C HIS A 250 -14.42 10.84 -7.49
N GLU A 251 -14.86 11.41 -6.36
CA GLU A 251 -14.73 12.83 -6.10
C GLU A 251 -13.26 13.29 -6.04
N ALA A 252 -12.37 12.48 -5.46
CA ALA A 252 -10.93 12.79 -5.46
C ALA A 252 -10.36 12.83 -6.88
N ALA A 253 -10.65 11.81 -7.69
CA ALA A 253 -10.19 11.76 -9.08
C ALA A 253 -10.72 12.96 -9.89
N ALA A 254 -12.02 13.25 -9.81
CA ALA A 254 -12.64 14.39 -10.46
C ALA A 254 -12.00 15.72 -10.05
N LYS A 255 -11.74 15.91 -8.76
CA LYS A 255 -11.12 17.12 -8.22
C LYS A 255 -9.71 17.35 -8.73
N LEU A 256 -8.89 16.29 -8.82
CA LEU A 256 -7.54 16.38 -9.39
C LEU A 256 -7.59 16.61 -10.91
N LEU A 257 -8.34 15.80 -11.63
CA LEU A 257 -8.36 15.81 -13.10
C LEU A 257 -9.03 17.06 -13.69
N SER A 258 -9.92 17.73 -12.94
CA SER A 258 -10.45 19.05 -13.31
C SER A 258 -9.40 20.18 -13.29
N ARG A 259 -8.28 19.99 -12.57
CA ARG A 259 -7.18 20.94 -12.47
C ARG A 259 -6.07 20.60 -13.47
N ARG A 260 -6.31 20.93 -14.74
CA ARG A 260 -5.39 20.66 -15.86
C ARG A 260 -3.99 21.26 -15.65
N ASP A 261 -3.89 22.39 -14.97
CA ASP A 261 -2.63 23.01 -14.58
C ASP A 261 -1.82 22.12 -13.63
N VAL A 262 -2.48 21.48 -12.67
CA VAL A 262 -1.85 20.55 -11.71
C VAL A 262 -1.47 19.25 -12.41
N VAL A 263 -2.35 18.71 -13.26
CA VAL A 263 -2.08 17.48 -14.04
C VAL A 263 -0.87 17.68 -14.94
N ALA A 264 -0.83 18.76 -15.73
CA ALA A 264 0.29 19.05 -16.61
C ALA A 264 1.62 19.23 -15.84
N ALA A 265 1.59 19.96 -14.72
CA ALA A 265 2.79 20.12 -13.88
C ALA A 265 3.26 18.80 -13.25
N ALA A 266 2.33 17.91 -12.89
CA ALA A 266 2.67 16.58 -12.38
C ALA A 266 3.30 15.71 -13.48
N GLN A 267 2.79 15.75 -14.71
CA GLN A 267 3.39 15.06 -15.84
C GLN A 267 4.79 15.58 -16.17
N GLU A 268 5.00 16.90 -16.16
CA GLU A 268 6.35 17.48 -16.33
C GLU A 268 7.29 17.02 -15.19
N SER A 269 6.81 16.97 -13.94
CA SER A 269 7.59 16.52 -12.78
C SER A 269 7.97 15.03 -12.86
N SER A 270 7.14 14.20 -13.49
CA SER A 270 7.39 12.75 -13.67
C SER A 270 8.68 12.44 -14.45
N LEU A 271 9.20 13.40 -15.22
CA LEU A 271 10.48 13.27 -15.94
C LEU A 271 11.68 13.15 -15.00
N THR A 272 11.56 13.64 -13.76
CA THR A 272 12.65 13.68 -12.77
C THR A 272 12.34 12.94 -11.48
N GLU A 273 11.06 12.75 -11.14
CA GLU A 273 10.64 11.97 -9.97
C GLU A 273 10.78 10.47 -10.22
N THR A 274 11.33 9.73 -9.26
CA THR A 274 11.52 8.28 -9.33
C THR A 274 10.35 7.52 -8.70
N TRP A 275 9.61 8.16 -7.80
CA TRP A 275 8.48 7.55 -7.09
C TRP A 275 7.15 8.08 -7.63
N GLY A 276 6.55 7.34 -8.57
CA GLY A 276 5.28 7.72 -9.19
C GLY A 276 4.09 7.78 -8.22
N ASP A 277 4.14 6.99 -7.15
CA ASP A 277 3.15 7.01 -6.06
C ASP A 277 3.25 8.27 -5.19
N LYS A 278 4.46 8.79 -4.97
CA LYS A 278 4.66 10.13 -4.40
C LYS A 278 4.18 11.24 -5.34
N LEU A 279 4.36 11.07 -6.65
CA LEU A 279 3.92 12.05 -7.64
C LEU A 279 2.39 12.26 -7.59
N ILE A 280 1.61 11.18 -7.60
CA ILE A 280 0.15 11.27 -7.49
C ILE A 280 -0.29 11.89 -6.15
N ALA A 281 0.37 11.55 -5.04
CA ALA A 281 0.05 12.14 -3.73
C ALA A 281 0.32 13.65 -3.69
N THR A 282 1.46 14.10 -4.20
CA THR A 282 1.80 15.53 -4.24
C THR A 282 0.89 16.31 -5.21
N ALA A 283 0.41 15.68 -6.27
CA ALA A 283 -0.62 16.25 -7.14
C ALA A 283 -1.97 16.40 -6.39
N PHE A 284 -2.39 15.39 -5.62
CA PHE A 284 -3.57 15.48 -4.76
C PHE A 284 -3.46 16.57 -3.68
N GLN A 285 -2.28 16.73 -3.07
CA GLN A 285 -2.03 17.77 -2.08
C GLN A 285 -2.27 19.17 -2.65
N LYS A 286 -1.90 19.43 -3.92
CA LYS A 286 -2.16 20.71 -4.60
C LYS A 286 -3.65 21.04 -4.76
N VAL A 287 -4.53 20.04 -4.69
CA VAL A 287 -5.99 20.19 -4.74
C VAL A 287 -6.66 19.92 -3.39
N GLY A 288 -5.87 19.89 -2.30
CA GLY A 288 -6.37 19.74 -0.93
C GLY A 288 -6.95 18.36 -0.63
N VAL A 289 -6.50 17.33 -1.34
CA VAL A 289 -6.77 15.92 -1.04
C VAL A 289 -5.50 15.33 -0.42
N TYR A 290 -5.64 14.66 0.72
CA TYR A 290 -4.51 14.14 1.50
C TYR A 290 -4.74 12.67 1.80
N LEU A 291 -3.64 11.93 2.02
CA LEU A 291 -3.72 10.53 2.40
C LEU A 291 -4.44 10.36 3.73
N ASP A 292 -5.45 9.50 3.74
CA ASP A 292 -6.16 9.14 4.95
C ASP A 292 -5.47 7.98 5.67
N GLU A 293 -4.49 8.33 6.51
CA GLU A 293 -3.66 7.36 7.22
C GLU A 293 -4.44 6.52 8.25
N ARG A 294 -5.69 6.89 8.56
CA ARG A 294 -6.57 6.16 9.48
C ARG A 294 -6.80 4.71 9.04
N TYR A 295 -6.71 4.47 7.73
CA TYR A 295 -7.02 3.19 7.10
C TYR A 295 -5.76 2.46 6.59
N SER A 296 -4.57 2.99 6.84
CA SER A 296 -3.30 2.45 6.31
C SER A 296 -3.01 1.03 6.76
N HIS A 297 -3.48 0.61 7.93
CA HIS A 297 -3.19 -0.70 8.52
C HIS A 297 -3.87 -1.87 7.80
N PHE A 298 -4.85 -1.60 6.94
CA PHE A 298 -5.49 -2.63 6.11
C PHE A 298 -4.63 -3.04 4.91
N PHE A 299 -3.73 -2.16 4.46
CA PHE A 299 -2.94 -2.35 3.24
C PHE A 299 -1.56 -2.89 3.59
N ASN A 300 -1.10 -3.89 2.83
CA ASN A 300 0.16 -4.56 3.11
C ASN A 300 1.19 -4.30 2.01
N GLY A 301 2.43 -4.06 2.41
CA GLY A 301 3.57 -3.90 1.50
C GLY A 301 4.39 -5.17 1.32
N GLU A 302 3.95 -6.28 1.88
CA GLU A 302 4.70 -7.53 1.96
C GLU A 302 4.00 -8.66 1.21
N ARG A 303 4.77 -9.68 0.80
CA ARG A 303 4.22 -10.94 0.31
C ARG A 303 3.62 -11.74 1.46
N PRO A 304 2.67 -12.67 1.20
CA PRO A 304 2.00 -13.41 2.27
C PRO A 304 2.93 -14.09 3.27
N GLY A 305 3.98 -14.77 2.78
CA GLY A 305 4.90 -15.54 3.65
C GLY A 305 5.70 -14.71 4.66
N ILE A 306 5.95 -13.43 4.35
CA ILE A 306 6.72 -12.51 5.20
C ILE A 306 5.86 -11.41 5.82
N SER A 307 4.53 -11.49 5.66
CA SER A 307 3.60 -10.50 6.15
C SER A 307 3.57 -10.47 7.68
N LYS A 308 3.92 -9.34 8.28
CA LYS A 308 3.97 -9.17 9.74
C LYS A 308 2.57 -9.12 10.36
N ILE A 309 2.03 -10.23 10.82
CA ILE A 309 0.77 -10.27 11.57
C ILE A 309 1.03 -9.66 12.96
N MET A 310 0.47 -8.48 13.24
CA MET A 310 0.66 -7.75 14.51
C MET A 310 -0.62 -7.77 15.34
N GLY A 311 -0.49 -7.70 16.67
CA GLY A 311 -1.64 -7.68 17.58
C GLY A 311 -2.60 -6.49 17.38
N ASP A 312 -2.09 -5.34 16.95
CA ASP A 312 -2.88 -4.11 16.72
C ASP A 312 -3.73 -4.14 15.44
N ARG A 313 -3.44 -5.06 14.51
CA ARG A 313 -4.19 -5.28 13.27
C ARG A 313 -4.70 -6.71 13.10
N PHE A 314 -4.54 -7.57 14.11
CA PHE A 314 -4.88 -8.98 14.05
C PHE A 314 -6.35 -9.19 13.63
N CYS A 315 -7.25 -8.38 14.19
CA CYS A 315 -8.67 -8.33 13.87
C CYS A 315 -9.05 -7.23 12.86
N SER A 316 -8.12 -6.78 12.03
CA SER A 316 -8.40 -5.85 10.94
C SER A 316 -8.48 -6.60 9.60
N PRO A 317 -9.33 -6.18 8.65
CA PRO A 317 -9.28 -6.68 7.28
C PRO A 317 -7.91 -6.47 6.63
N LEU A 318 -7.49 -7.42 5.80
CA LEU A 318 -6.30 -7.35 4.98
C LEU A 318 -6.72 -7.13 3.52
N VAL A 319 -6.25 -6.04 2.92
CA VAL A 319 -6.69 -5.59 1.59
C VAL A 319 -5.74 -6.01 0.48
N SER A 320 -4.44 -6.07 0.72
CA SER A 320 -3.46 -6.26 -0.35
C SER A 320 -2.28 -7.12 0.07
N PHE A 321 -1.53 -7.60 -0.92
CA PHE A 321 -0.16 -8.07 -0.81
C PHE A 321 0.66 -7.45 -1.93
N HIS A 322 1.94 -7.28 -1.68
CA HIS A 322 2.87 -6.69 -2.66
C HIS A 322 4.08 -7.59 -2.90
N GLY A 323 4.74 -7.41 -4.03
CA GLY A 323 5.96 -8.11 -4.40
C GLY A 323 5.73 -9.56 -4.79
N VAL A 324 4.50 -9.94 -5.16
CA VAL A 324 4.10 -11.28 -5.64
C VAL A 324 4.51 -11.43 -7.11
N ALA A 325 5.80 -11.22 -7.39
CA ALA A 325 6.34 -11.09 -8.74
C ALA A 325 6.48 -12.42 -9.49
N ASP A 326 6.56 -13.55 -8.78
CA ASP A 326 6.57 -14.89 -9.40
C ASP A 326 5.15 -15.24 -9.90
N PRO A 327 4.93 -15.45 -11.21
CA PRO A 327 3.63 -15.83 -11.75
C PRO A 327 3.04 -17.10 -11.13
N ALA A 328 3.88 -18.03 -10.67
CA ALA A 328 3.38 -19.23 -9.98
C ALA A 328 2.91 -18.90 -8.55
N GLU A 329 3.61 -18.00 -7.85
CA GLU A 329 3.17 -17.45 -6.56
C GLU A 329 1.86 -16.69 -6.69
N MET A 330 1.74 -15.80 -7.68
CA MET A 330 0.51 -15.02 -7.92
C MET A 330 -0.72 -15.94 -8.12
N ARG A 331 -0.59 -17.02 -8.90
CA ARG A 331 -1.67 -18.01 -9.04
C ARG A 331 -1.99 -18.75 -7.75
N ARG A 332 -0.98 -19.10 -6.94
CA ARG A 332 -1.21 -19.75 -5.64
C ARG A 332 -1.93 -18.80 -4.67
N VAL A 333 -1.53 -17.52 -4.63
CA VAL A 333 -2.22 -16.49 -3.84
C VAL A 333 -3.65 -16.33 -4.35
N GLY A 334 -3.84 -16.15 -5.66
CA GLY A 334 -5.16 -16.11 -6.27
C GLY A 334 -6.04 -17.29 -5.86
N GLY A 335 -5.53 -18.53 -5.97
CA GLY A 335 -6.26 -19.73 -5.55
C GLY A 335 -6.55 -19.81 -4.05
N ALA A 336 -5.68 -19.28 -3.19
CA ALA A 336 -5.86 -19.28 -1.74
C ALA A 336 -6.95 -18.31 -1.26
N PHE A 337 -7.16 -17.20 -1.98
CA PHE A 337 -8.15 -16.17 -1.63
C PHE A 337 -9.38 -16.16 -2.55
N ARG A 338 -9.38 -16.96 -3.63
CA ARG A 338 -10.53 -17.13 -4.52
C ARG A 338 -11.72 -17.71 -3.75
N GLY A 339 -12.91 -17.15 -3.97
CA GLY A 339 -14.16 -17.63 -3.38
C GLY A 339 -14.45 -17.14 -1.95
N PHE A 340 -13.57 -16.34 -1.35
CA PHE A 340 -13.91 -15.64 -0.11
C PHE A 340 -14.92 -14.52 -0.40
N GLU A 341 -16.18 -14.71 -0.02
CA GLU A 341 -17.20 -13.64 -0.08
C GLU A 341 -17.11 -12.68 1.11
N SER A 342 -16.63 -13.21 2.23
CA SER A 342 -16.35 -12.50 3.49
C SER A 342 -14.96 -11.86 3.48
N PRO A 343 -14.77 -10.73 4.18
CA PRO A 343 -13.45 -10.13 4.37
C PRO A 343 -12.47 -11.13 5.00
N VAL A 344 -11.20 -11.02 4.63
CA VAL A 344 -10.11 -11.77 5.28
C VAL A 344 -9.38 -10.86 6.25
N PHE A 345 -9.16 -11.34 7.46
CA PHE A 345 -8.47 -10.63 8.53
C PHE A 345 -7.00 -11.04 8.62
N TRP A 346 -6.13 -10.16 9.14
CA TRP A 346 -4.69 -10.45 9.28
C TRP A 346 -4.41 -11.75 10.04
N GLY A 347 -5.13 -12.01 11.13
CA GLY A 347 -4.96 -13.23 11.92
C GLY A 347 -5.29 -14.51 11.16
N GLN A 348 -6.20 -14.45 10.18
CA GLN A 348 -6.63 -15.60 9.38
C GLN A 348 -5.56 -16.05 8.38
N LEU A 349 -4.55 -15.23 8.08
CA LEU A 349 -3.42 -15.67 7.26
C LEU A 349 -2.73 -16.90 7.83
N TRP A 350 -2.69 -17.02 9.16
CA TRP A 350 -2.12 -18.17 9.84
C TRP A 350 -2.80 -19.47 9.42
N GLU A 351 -4.13 -19.49 9.44
CA GLU A 351 -4.94 -20.66 9.08
C GLU A 351 -4.98 -20.90 7.57
N ILE A 352 -5.13 -19.84 6.76
CA ILE A 352 -5.20 -19.92 5.29
C ILE A 352 -3.95 -20.59 4.71
N TYR A 353 -2.78 -20.33 5.29
CA TYR A 353 -1.52 -20.92 4.86
C TYR A 353 -1.12 -22.19 5.63
N GLY A 354 -2.02 -22.73 6.47
CA GLY A 354 -1.80 -23.98 7.19
C GLY A 354 -0.64 -23.92 8.18
N ALA A 355 -0.44 -22.79 8.85
CA ALA A 355 0.52 -22.69 9.95
C ALA A 355 0.01 -23.50 11.18
N PRO A 356 0.91 -23.97 12.06
CA PRO A 356 0.52 -24.86 13.15
C PRO A 356 -0.48 -24.21 14.11
N SER A 357 -1.47 -24.99 14.56
CA SER A 357 -2.48 -24.52 15.50
C SER A 357 -1.91 -24.15 16.87
N LEU A 358 -2.67 -23.36 17.65
CA LEU A 358 -2.30 -23.04 19.03
C LEU A 358 -2.10 -24.31 19.88
N GLU A 359 -2.92 -25.35 19.69
CA GLU A 359 -2.78 -26.64 20.38
C GLU A 359 -1.47 -27.36 20.05
N GLU A 360 -1.03 -27.28 18.79
CA GLU A 360 0.28 -27.80 18.40
C GLU A 360 1.41 -27.05 19.12
N PHE A 361 1.32 -25.72 19.27
CA PHE A 361 2.32 -24.97 20.05
C PHE A 361 2.22 -25.22 21.55
N ARG A 362 1.03 -25.56 22.09
CA ARG A 362 0.87 -25.98 23.48
C ARG A 362 1.56 -27.32 23.75
N SER A 363 1.41 -28.29 22.85
CA SER A 363 2.04 -29.61 22.96
C SER A 363 3.55 -29.62 22.66
N GLY A 364 4.01 -28.73 21.77
CA GLY A 364 5.43 -28.51 21.52
C GLY A 364 5.67 -27.05 21.10
N PRO A 365 6.24 -26.18 21.96
CA PRO A 365 6.35 -24.75 21.67
C PRO A 365 7.45 -24.40 20.69
N VAL A 366 8.43 -25.29 20.49
CA VAL A 366 9.59 -25.06 19.63
C VAL A 366 9.39 -25.72 18.27
N ARG A 367 9.67 -24.98 17.19
CA ARG A 367 9.67 -25.47 15.81
C ARG A 367 11.08 -25.37 15.23
N PRO A 368 11.77 -26.50 14.99
CA PRO A 368 13.07 -26.47 14.33
C PRO A 368 12.90 -26.20 12.83
N GLY A 369 13.90 -25.56 12.23
CA GLY A 369 13.96 -25.34 10.79
C GLY A 369 13.00 -24.27 10.26
N ARG A 370 12.40 -23.48 11.16
CA ARG A 370 11.44 -22.43 10.83
C ARG A 370 11.72 -21.15 11.60
N ASP A 371 11.32 -20.04 11.00
CA ASP A 371 11.44 -18.69 11.57
C ASP A 371 10.11 -17.95 11.47
N TYR A 372 9.45 -17.72 12.61
CA TYR A 372 8.21 -16.96 12.73
C TYR A 372 8.43 -15.47 13.04
N VAL A 373 9.68 -15.03 13.24
CA VAL A 373 10.04 -13.61 13.41
C VAL A 373 10.30 -12.96 12.06
N GLY A 374 11.08 -13.65 11.20
CA GLY A 374 11.52 -13.13 9.92
C GLY A 374 12.50 -11.95 10.08
N ARG A 375 12.46 -10.99 9.14
CA ARG A 375 13.37 -9.83 9.16
C ARG A 375 13.12 -8.93 10.38
N THR A 376 14.14 -8.79 11.21
CA THR A 376 14.18 -7.88 12.37
C THR A 376 14.22 -6.40 11.95
N ASP A 377 13.65 -5.55 12.81
CA ASP A 377 13.65 -4.09 12.67
C ASP A 377 13.74 -3.40 14.04
N GLU A 378 13.62 -2.07 14.07
CA GLU A 378 13.70 -1.23 15.28
C GLU A 378 12.63 -1.53 16.36
N ARG A 379 11.56 -2.27 16.04
CA ARG A 379 10.54 -2.74 16.98
C ARG A 379 10.79 -4.17 17.47
N SER A 380 11.75 -4.89 16.89
CA SER A 380 12.20 -6.19 17.38
C SER A 380 13.21 -6.04 18.53
N ASN A 381 13.38 -7.11 19.30
CA ASN A 381 14.38 -7.19 20.36
C ASN A 381 15.30 -8.40 20.12
N VAL A 382 16.61 -8.15 20.06
CA VAL A 382 17.65 -9.15 19.81
C VAL A 382 18.56 -9.25 21.03
N VAL A 383 18.58 -10.42 21.66
CA VAL A 383 19.35 -10.69 22.88
C VAL A 383 20.41 -11.74 22.55
N GLY A 384 21.69 -11.40 22.72
CA GLY A 384 22.79 -12.35 22.53
C GLY A 384 23.06 -13.22 23.76
N GLY A 385 23.76 -14.34 23.55
CA GLY A 385 24.21 -15.21 24.62
C GLY A 385 23.12 -16.07 25.26
N VAL A 386 22.02 -16.31 24.53
CA VAL A 386 20.92 -17.15 25.00
C VAL A 386 21.26 -18.62 24.74
N ASP A 387 21.15 -19.46 25.77
CA ASP A 387 21.71 -20.82 25.78
C ASP A 387 21.02 -21.79 24.81
N ASN A 388 19.69 -21.68 24.68
CA ASN A 388 18.87 -22.59 23.87
C ASN A 388 17.52 -21.95 23.51
N ALA A 389 16.71 -22.69 22.74
CA ALA A 389 15.39 -22.25 22.29
C ALA A 389 14.40 -22.04 23.45
N GLU A 390 14.46 -22.87 24.49
CA GLU A 390 13.60 -22.76 25.67
C GLU A 390 13.87 -21.46 26.44
N ALA A 391 15.13 -21.08 26.61
CA ALA A 391 15.49 -19.80 27.21
C ALA A 391 15.02 -18.60 26.37
N CYS A 392 15.01 -18.72 25.04
CA CYS A 392 14.47 -17.68 24.17
C CYS A 392 12.93 -17.57 24.26
N LEU A 393 12.23 -18.69 24.38
CA LEU A 393 10.79 -18.73 24.67
C LEU A 393 10.48 -17.99 25.97
N GLU A 394 11.24 -18.23 27.05
CA GLU A 394 11.06 -17.54 28.33
C GLU A 394 11.27 -16.01 28.22
N VAL A 395 12.24 -15.58 27.41
CA VAL A 395 12.43 -14.14 27.10
C VAL A 395 11.17 -13.56 26.44
N CYS A 396 10.58 -14.27 25.47
CA CYS A 396 9.36 -13.83 24.79
C CYS A 396 8.16 -13.76 25.75
N GLU A 397 7.94 -14.79 26.55
CA GLU A 397 6.84 -14.83 27.53
C GLU A 397 6.98 -13.71 28.57
N GLY A 398 8.21 -13.40 29.00
CA GLY A 398 8.50 -12.27 29.89
C GLY A 398 8.14 -10.90 29.30
N LEU A 399 8.16 -10.75 27.97
CA LEU A 399 7.77 -9.53 27.27
C LEU A 399 6.24 -9.39 27.10
N LYS A 400 5.46 -10.42 27.41
CA LYS A 400 3.98 -10.44 27.30
C LYS A 400 3.53 -9.98 25.91
N LYS A 401 2.55 -9.09 25.82
CA LYS A 401 2.02 -8.52 24.55
C LYS A 401 3.04 -7.82 23.65
N LYS A 402 4.28 -7.58 24.12
CA LYS A 402 5.35 -7.02 23.29
C LYS A 402 6.08 -8.09 22.46
N CYS A 403 5.80 -9.37 22.71
CA CYS A 403 6.31 -10.48 21.92
C CYS A 403 5.15 -11.36 21.46
N LEU A 404 5.02 -11.52 20.13
CA LEU A 404 4.08 -12.43 19.49
C LEU A 404 4.80 -13.61 18.83
N ALA A 405 6.04 -13.43 18.37
CA ALA A 405 6.91 -14.50 17.90
C ALA A 405 8.35 -14.35 18.41
N TRP A 406 9.05 -15.48 18.43
CA TRP A 406 10.45 -15.56 18.84
C TRP A 406 11.22 -16.58 17.99
N THR A 407 12.51 -16.34 17.80
CA THR A 407 13.42 -17.21 17.05
C THR A 407 14.78 -17.23 17.74
N TRP A 408 15.24 -18.42 18.12
CA TRP A 408 16.61 -18.67 18.57
C TRP A 408 17.46 -19.16 17.41
N VAL A 409 18.58 -18.47 17.17
CA VAL A 409 19.55 -18.79 16.12
C VAL A 409 20.73 -19.51 16.75
N GLU A 410 20.86 -20.80 16.44
CA GLU A 410 21.83 -21.70 17.09
C GLU A 410 23.28 -21.26 16.90
N SER A 411 23.63 -20.78 15.70
CA SER A 411 25.00 -20.41 15.35
C SER A 411 25.51 -19.17 16.08
N SER A 412 24.64 -18.17 16.31
CA SER A 412 24.98 -16.90 16.97
C SER A 412 24.57 -16.87 18.45
N ARG A 413 23.76 -17.83 18.91
CA ARG A 413 23.12 -17.82 20.23
C ARG A 413 22.31 -16.55 20.48
N GLU A 414 21.72 -16.02 19.42
CA GLU A 414 20.85 -14.85 19.47
C GLU A 414 19.39 -15.30 19.60
N CYS A 415 18.68 -14.67 20.54
CA CYS A 415 17.24 -14.73 20.66
C CYS A 415 16.63 -13.47 20.05
N GLN A 416 15.85 -13.65 18.99
CA GLN A 416 15.12 -12.60 18.30
C GLN A 416 13.66 -12.68 18.74
N THR A 417 13.07 -11.55 19.10
CA THR A 417 11.67 -11.44 19.52
C THR A 417 11.00 -10.29 18.81
N SER A 418 9.72 -10.45 18.45
CA SER A 418 8.98 -9.43 17.70
C SER A 418 7.55 -9.27 18.19
N PRO A 419 6.97 -8.05 18.14
CA PRO A 419 5.55 -7.81 18.39
C PRO A 419 4.63 -8.29 17.25
N TRP A 420 5.20 -8.91 16.21
CA TRP A 420 4.49 -9.58 15.13
C TRP A 420 4.91 -11.04 15.05
N MET A 421 4.17 -11.80 14.24
CA MET A 421 4.58 -13.09 13.70
C MET A 421 4.42 -13.08 12.18
N ILE A 422 5.21 -13.86 11.46
CA ILE A 422 5.00 -14.19 10.06
C ILE A 422 4.56 -15.65 9.94
N ILE A 423 4.06 -16.08 8.77
CA ILE A 423 3.55 -17.45 8.54
C ILE A 423 4.62 -18.54 8.78
N GLY A 424 5.89 -18.16 8.67
CA GLY A 424 7.04 -18.99 9.01
C GLY A 424 7.89 -19.32 7.79
N GLU A 425 9.08 -18.76 7.72
CA GLU A 425 10.04 -19.06 6.66
C GLU A 425 10.88 -20.29 7.01
N LYS A 426 11.28 -21.07 6.01
CA LYS A 426 12.22 -22.18 6.21
C LYS A 426 13.60 -21.60 6.49
N SER A 427 14.19 -21.92 7.63
CA SER A 427 15.53 -21.47 7.98
C SER A 427 16.31 -22.53 8.77
N THR A 428 17.49 -22.90 8.28
CA THR A 428 18.34 -23.91 8.91
C THR A 428 19.04 -23.35 10.15
N GLY A 429 19.05 -24.10 11.26
CA GLY A 429 19.65 -23.65 12.52
C GLY A 429 18.79 -22.63 13.30
N HIS A 430 17.55 -22.39 12.84
CA HIS A 430 16.56 -21.58 13.55
C HIS A 430 15.59 -22.49 14.31
N TYR A 431 15.30 -22.11 15.55
CA TYR A 431 14.31 -22.73 16.41
C TYR A 431 13.35 -21.65 16.88
N SER A 432 12.08 -21.74 16.49
CA SER A 432 11.15 -20.62 16.60
C SER A 432 9.78 -21.04 17.14
N GLY A 433 9.04 -20.08 17.67
CA GLY A 433 7.69 -20.28 18.13
C GLY A 433 6.91 -18.97 18.26
N ILE A 434 5.69 -19.07 18.74
CA ILE A 434 4.81 -17.92 19.02
C ILE A 434 4.58 -17.78 20.52
N ASN A 435 4.21 -16.58 20.95
CA ASN A 435 3.67 -16.36 22.29
C ASN A 435 2.24 -16.90 22.36
N ARG A 436 2.10 -18.08 22.97
CA ARG A 436 0.85 -18.85 23.00
C ARG A 436 -0.27 -18.15 23.76
N GLU A 437 0.05 -17.47 24.85
CA GLU A 437 -0.93 -16.74 25.66
C GLU A 437 -1.48 -15.54 24.87
N GLU A 438 -0.59 -14.74 24.30
CA GLU A 438 -0.99 -13.56 23.53
C GLU A 438 -1.71 -13.95 22.23
N PHE A 439 -1.23 -14.97 21.52
CA PHE A 439 -1.91 -15.48 20.32
C PHE A 439 -3.32 -15.99 20.63
N GLY A 440 -3.48 -16.78 21.70
CA GLY A 440 -4.79 -17.25 22.14
C GLY A 440 -5.73 -16.10 22.50
N ARG A 441 -5.24 -15.11 23.24
CA ARG A 441 -5.99 -13.89 23.57
C ARG A 441 -6.45 -13.16 22.30
N LEU A 442 -5.59 -13.02 21.30
CA LEU A 442 -5.92 -12.37 20.03
C LEU A 442 -6.98 -13.15 19.25
N GLN A 443 -6.87 -14.49 19.19
CA GLN A 443 -7.88 -15.34 18.53
C GLN A 443 -9.27 -15.23 19.19
N GLU A 444 -9.33 -15.12 20.53
CA GLU A 444 -10.59 -14.97 21.25
C GLU A 444 -11.25 -13.58 21.05
N THR A 445 -10.52 -12.60 20.50
CA THR A 445 -10.96 -11.21 20.43
C THR A 445 -11.70 -10.82 19.13
N CYS A 446 -11.56 -11.56 18.01
CA CYS A 446 -11.95 -11.09 16.66
C CYS A 446 -13.37 -11.40 16.12
#